data_AF-A0A2V8INJ2-F1
#
_entry.id   AF-A0A2V8INJ2-F1
#
_cell.length_a   1.000
_cell.length_b   1.000
_cell.length_c   1.000
_cell.angle_alpha   90.00
_cell.angle_beta   90.00
_cell.angle_gamma   90.00
#
_symmetry.space_group_name_H-M   'P 1'
#
loop_
_entity.id
_entity.type
_entity.pdbx_description
1 polymer ?
#
loop_
_entity_poly.entity_id
_entity_poly.type
_entity_poly.pdbx_seq_one_letter_code
_entity_poly.pdbx_strand_id
1 'polypeptide(L)'
;MRPIAASDFSVFGGNVVIDWMRLTPYAASGTFMSRVFDANAVVSWNTVQWTANTPPGTSREISVRTGGTPDAEDGTWSAWQIIAAPGALSSSSRYIQYRAVLSTTDPSITPDLDDVIISTGHAPVAVPDSIVVPENGLTTLPASGP
;
A
#
# COMPACT_ATOMS: atom_id res chain seq x y z
N MET A 1 -2.40 -26.98 -7.34
CA MET A 1 -2.73 -27.55 -6.02
C MET A 1 -3.21 -26.42 -5.12
N ARG A 2 -4.28 -26.61 -4.34
CA ARG A 2 -4.71 -25.61 -3.34
C ARG A 2 -4.10 -26.04 -2.00
N PRO A 3 -3.17 -25.27 -1.42
CA PRO A 3 -2.58 -25.61 -0.15
C PRO A 3 -3.63 -25.47 0.95
N ILE A 4 -3.74 -26.48 1.81
CA ILE A 4 -4.49 -26.40 3.06
C ILE A 4 -3.47 -26.02 4.13
N ALA A 5 -3.55 -24.79 4.63
CA ALA A 5 -2.62 -24.22 5.60
C ALA A 5 -2.85 -24.73 7.03
N ALA A 6 -4.11 -25.01 7.36
CA ALA A 6 -4.58 -25.53 8.64
C ALA A 6 -5.92 -26.23 8.42
N SER A 7 -6.20 -27.24 9.25
CA SER A 7 -7.51 -27.88 9.32
C SER A 7 -7.75 -28.38 10.74
N ASP A 8 -8.90 -28.03 11.30
CA ASP A 8 -9.45 -28.57 12.55
C ASP A 8 -10.45 -29.70 12.26
N PHE A 9 -10.15 -30.54 11.25
CA PHE A 9 -11.03 -31.57 10.66
C PHE A 9 -11.83 -32.43 11.67
N SER A 10 -11.37 -32.53 12.93
CA SER A 10 -12.10 -33.13 14.04
C SER A 10 -13.10 -32.17 14.71
N VAL A 11 -14.37 -32.57 14.82
CA VAL A 11 -15.37 -31.87 15.64
C VAL A 11 -14.86 -31.76 17.08
N PHE A 12 -14.81 -30.52 17.63
CA PHE A 12 -14.29 -30.15 18.96
C PHE A 12 -12.76 -30.13 19.14
N GLY A 13 -11.95 -30.06 18.07
CA GLY A 13 -10.48 -30.08 18.12
C GLY A 13 -9.76 -28.83 18.67
N GLY A 14 -10.49 -27.78 19.04
CA GLY A 14 -9.94 -26.50 19.49
C GLY A 14 -9.78 -25.46 18.37
N ASN A 15 -9.30 -24.27 18.72
CA ASN A 15 -9.09 -23.19 17.74
C ASN A 15 -7.75 -23.37 17.03
N VAL A 16 -7.73 -23.31 15.70
CA VAL A 16 -6.49 -23.10 14.94
C VAL A 16 -6.30 -21.61 14.71
N VAL A 17 -5.24 -21.05 15.30
CA VAL A 17 -4.84 -19.66 15.09
C VAL A 17 -3.60 -19.66 14.20
N ILE A 18 -3.74 -19.13 12.98
CA ILE A 18 -2.61 -18.80 12.12
C ILE A 18 -2.34 -17.31 12.30
N ASP A 19 -1.14 -16.98 12.78
CA ASP A 19 -0.66 -15.60 12.82
C ASP A 19 -0.24 -15.13 11.42
N TRP A 20 0.62 -15.90 10.76
CA TRP A 20 0.95 -15.70 9.35
C TRP A 20 1.38 -17.01 8.69
N MET A 21 1.33 -17.04 7.36
CA MET A 21 1.90 -18.15 6.57
C MET A 21 2.65 -17.61 5.34
N ARG A 22 3.73 -18.27 4.95
CA ARG A 22 4.38 -18.05 3.65
C ARG A 22 4.03 -19.20 2.73
N LEU A 23 3.53 -18.87 1.55
CA LEU A 23 3.15 -19.85 0.55
C LEU A 23 3.98 -19.64 -0.71
N THR A 24 4.75 -20.66 -1.07
CA THR A 24 5.50 -20.70 -2.32
C THR A 24 4.79 -21.60 -3.34
N PRO A 25 4.95 -21.34 -4.65
CA PRO A 25 5.77 -20.28 -5.25
C PRO A 25 5.14 -18.88 -5.14
N TYR A 26 5.98 -17.86 -4.97
CA TYR A 26 5.57 -16.46 -5.11
C TYR A 26 5.24 -16.13 -6.58
N ALA A 27 4.34 -15.18 -6.80
CA ALA A 27 4.08 -14.64 -8.12
C ALA A 27 5.30 -13.85 -8.63
N ALA A 28 5.55 -13.90 -9.94
CA ALA A 28 6.68 -13.20 -10.56
C ALA A 28 6.59 -11.67 -10.41
N SER A 29 5.38 -11.11 -10.30
CA SER A 29 5.16 -9.71 -9.99
C SER A 29 3.83 -9.43 -9.30
N GLY A 30 3.77 -8.31 -8.59
CA GLY A 30 2.57 -7.78 -7.95
C GLY A 30 2.60 -6.25 -7.94
N THR A 31 1.43 -5.63 -8.05
CA THR A 31 1.28 -4.18 -7.95
C THR A 31 0.42 -3.85 -6.75
N PHE A 32 0.95 -3.02 -5.86
CA PHE A 32 0.19 -2.41 -4.78
C PHE A 32 -0.13 -0.97 -5.16
N MET A 33 -1.41 -0.61 -5.09
CA MET A 33 -1.89 0.76 -5.25
C MET A 33 -2.31 1.29 -3.88
N SER A 34 -1.70 2.37 -3.44
CA SER A 34 -2.10 3.00 -2.18
C SER A 34 -3.46 3.67 -2.28
N ARG A 35 -4.06 3.99 -1.13
CA ARG A 35 -5.16 4.95 -1.06
C ARG A 35 -4.71 6.32 -1.56
N VAL A 36 -5.67 7.15 -1.98
CA VAL A 36 -5.42 8.57 -2.22
C VAL A 36 -5.20 9.28 -0.89
N PHE A 37 -4.08 9.98 -0.76
CA PHE A 37 -3.80 10.86 0.36
C PHE A 37 -4.34 12.26 0.05
N ASP A 38 -5.19 12.80 0.93
CA ASP A 38 -5.74 14.14 0.84
C ASP A 38 -5.08 15.05 1.89
N ALA A 39 -4.44 16.12 1.44
CA ALA A 39 -3.84 17.13 2.32
C ALA A 39 -4.83 18.23 2.77
N ASN A 40 -6.11 18.15 2.40
CA ASN A 40 -7.18 19.14 2.60
C ASN A 40 -6.97 20.52 1.96
N ALA A 41 -5.76 20.83 1.52
CA ALA A 41 -5.38 22.02 0.77
C ALA A 41 -4.35 21.67 -0.29
N VAL A 42 -4.10 22.57 -1.24
CA VAL A 42 -2.96 22.41 -2.16
C VAL A 42 -1.67 22.62 -1.36
N VAL A 43 -0.81 21.60 -1.36
CA VAL A 43 0.44 21.60 -0.59
C VAL A 43 1.61 21.23 -1.46
N SER A 44 2.81 21.61 -1.03
CA SER A 44 4.05 21.01 -1.53
C SER A 44 4.28 19.67 -0.84
N TRP A 45 4.41 18.61 -1.62
CA TRP A 45 4.87 17.30 -1.15
C TRP A 45 6.39 17.35 -1.06
N ASN A 46 6.94 17.13 0.12
CA ASN A 46 8.34 17.44 0.41
C ASN A 46 9.25 16.25 0.20
N THR A 47 8.89 15.08 0.74
CA THR A 47 9.72 13.88 0.69
C THR A 47 8.89 12.62 0.61
N VAL A 48 9.48 11.57 0.05
CA VAL A 48 9.02 10.19 0.15
C VAL A 48 10.15 9.33 0.71
N GLN A 49 9.82 8.49 1.68
CA GLN A 49 10.70 7.54 2.34
C GLN A 49 10.02 6.17 2.37
N TRP A 50 10.80 5.10 2.45
CA TRP A 50 10.27 3.75 2.58
C TRP A 50 11.32 2.82 3.19
N THR A 51 10.85 1.75 3.83
CA THR A 51 11.65 0.61 4.28
C THR A 51 11.27 -0.61 3.46
N ALA A 52 12.26 -1.25 2.85
CA ALA A 52 12.05 -2.41 1.99
C ALA A 52 13.30 -3.29 2.01
N ASN A 53 13.12 -4.61 1.97
CA ASN A 53 14.19 -5.54 1.68
C ASN A 53 14.00 -6.13 0.27
N THR A 54 15.06 -6.00 -0.53
CA THR A 54 15.12 -6.48 -1.92
C THR A 54 16.29 -7.45 -2.09
N PRO A 55 16.11 -8.74 -1.75
CA PRO A 55 17.15 -9.75 -1.95
C PRO A 55 17.56 -9.89 -3.44
N PRO A 56 18.73 -10.49 -3.72
CA PRO A 56 19.14 -10.79 -5.10
C PRO A 56 18.06 -11.55 -5.88
N GLY A 57 17.82 -11.16 -7.13
CA GLY A 57 16.75 -11.73 -7.97
C GLY A 57 15.37 -11.09 -7.75
N THR A 58 15.26 -10.08 -6.88
CA THR A 58 14.03 -9.32 -6.67
C THR A 58 14.18 -7.85 -7.06
N SER A 59 13.07 -7.17 -7.29
CA SER A 59 13.06 -5.72 -7.50
C SER A 59 11.81 -5.07 -6.93
N ARG A 60 11.96 -3.77 -6.65
CA ARG A 60 10.90 -2.89 -6.15
C ARG A 60 11.00 -1.57 -6.88
N GLU A 61 9.89 -1.14 -7.49
CA GLU A 61 9.72 0.19 -8.06
C GLU A 61 8.65 0.95 -7.27
N ILE A 62 8.96 2.17 -6.82
CA ILE A 62 7.96 3.10 -6.29
C ILE A 62 7.70 4.17 -7.34
N SER A 63 6.44 4.44 -7.62
CA SER A 63 6.00 5.58 -8.41
C SER A 63 5.01 6.43 -7.63
N VAL A 64 4.98 7.73 -7.90
CA VAL A 64 3.99 8.65 -7.34
C VAL A 64 3.23 9.38 -8.44
N ARG A 65 2.00 9.77 -8.17
CA ARG A 65 1.23 10.72 -8.98
C ARG A 65 0.46 11.68 -8.09
N THR A 66 0.13 12.84 -8.63
CA THR A 66 -0.62 13.89 -7.91
C THR A 66 -1.82 14.35 -8.73
N GLY A 67 -2.86 14.83 -8.06
CA GLY A 67 -4.06 15.32 -8.72
C GLY A 67 -4.83 16.33 -7.88
N GLY A 68 -5.69 17.11 -8.54
CA GLY A 68 -6.51 18.15 -7.91
C GLY A 68 -7.87 17.67 -7.44
N THR A 69 -8.26 16.45 -7.83
CA THR A 69 -9.57 15.83 -7.55
C THR A 69 -9.39 14.59 -6.67
N PRO A 70 -10.41 14.20 -5.90
CA PRO A 70 -10.35 12.98 -5.08
C PRO A 70 -10.40 11.69 -5.91
N ASP A 71 -10.89 11.74 -7.16
CA ASP A 71 -10.96 10.58 -8.06
C ASP A 71 -9.67 10.46 -8.87
N ALA A 72 -8.83 9.48 -8.53
CA ALA A 72 -7.54 9.25 -9.19
C ALA A 72 -7.65 8.63 -10.59
N GLU A 73 -8.84 8.21 -11.02
CA GLU A 73 -9.10 7.59 -12.32
C GLU A 73 -9.84 8.53 -13.30
N ASP A 74 -10.09 9.79 -12.88
CA ASP A 74 -10.79 10.79 -13.70
C ASP A 74 -9.98 11.33 -14.90
N GLY A 75 -8.72 10.92 -15.04
CA GLY A 75 -7.82 11.31 -16.11
C GLY A 75 -7.18 12.71 -15.94
N THR A 76 -7.45 13.42 -14.86
CA THR A 76 -6.87 14.75 -14.57
C THR A 76 -5.56 14.68 -13.78
N TRP A 77 -5.28 13.52 -13.19
CA TRP A 77 -4.08 13.27 -12.42
C TRP A 77 -2.83 13.23 -13.29
N SER A 78 -1.68 13.55 -12.70
CA SER A 78 -0.39 13.46 -13.37
C SER A 78 -0.10 12.01 -13.80
N ALA A 79 0.76 11.85 -14.80
CA ALA A 79 1.38 10.57 -15.07
C ALA A 79 2.16 10.06 -13.84
N TRP A 80 2.36 8.75 -13.78
CA TRP A 80 3.19 8.13 -12.75
C TRP A 80 4.65 8.51 -12.93
N GLN A 81 5.24 9.12 -11.91
CA GLN A 81 6.66 9.43 -11.83
C GLN A 81 7.38 8.40 -10.98
N ILE A 82 8.34 7.69 -11.56
CA ILE A 82 9.19 6.74 -10.83
C ILE A 82 10.09 7.51 -9.86
N ILE A 83 10.15 7.05 -8.61
CA ILE A 83 11.06 7.55 -7.59
C ILE A 83 12.17 6.52 -7.39
N ALA A 84 13.38 6.84 -7.86
CA ALA A 84 14.51 5.92 -7.86
C ALA A 84 15.07 5.62 -6.47
N ALA A 85 15.00 6.59 -5.54
CA ALA A 85 15.50 6.47 -4.18
C ALA A 85 14.67 7.35 -3.22
N PRO A 86 14.63 7.02 -1.91
CA PRO A 86 14.04 7.89 -0.91
C PRO A 86 14.65 9.29 -0.99
N GLY A 87 13.83 10.32 -0.91
CA GLY A 87 14.32 11.68 -1.08
C GLY A 87 13.23 12.71 -1.30
N ALA A 88 13.64 13.85 -1.85
CA ALA A 88 12.77 14.99 -2.08
C ALA A 88 11.76 14.71 -3.20
N LEU A 89 10.55 15.24 -3.02
CA LEU A 89 9.53 15.35 -4.05
C LEU A 89 9.46 16.81 -4.52
N SER A 90 9.18 16.99 -5.81
CA SER A 90 9.01 18.31 -6.43
C SER A 90 7.61 18.41 -7.05
N SER A 91 6.58 18.08 -6.26
CA SER A 91 5.20 18.04 -6.71
C SER A 91 4.31 18.87 -5.77
N SER A 92 3.37 19.61 -6.35
CA SER A 92 2.43 20.44 -5.61
C SER A 92 1.00 20.09 -6.02
N SER A 93 0.21 19.60 -5.06
CA SER A 93 -1.21 19.30 -5.27
C SER A 93 -1.91 19.03 -3.95
N ARG A 94 -3.24 18.97 -3.96
CA ARG A 94 -4.04 18.55 -2.80
C ARG A 94 -3.94 17.04 -2.56
N TYR A 95 -3.93 16.25 -3.63
CA TYR A 95 -3.92 14.79 -3.53
C TYR A 95 -2.62 14.19 -4.08
N ILE A 96 -2.16 13.11 -3.46
CA ILE A 96 -1.06 12.27 -3.92
C ILE A 96 -1.41 10.79 -3.75
N GLN A 97 -0.85 9.95 -4.60
CA GLN A 97 -0.95 8.50 -4.50
C GLN A 97 0.39 7.89 -4.90
N TYR A 98 0.78 6.80 -4.24
CA TYR A 98 1.90 5.98 -4.68
C TYR A 98 1.46 4.60 -5.18
N ARG A 99 2.30 4.03 -6.02
CA ARG A 99 2.21 2.66 -6.52
C ARG A 99 3.54 1.96 -6.26
N ALA A 100 3.48 0.73 -5.77
CA ALA A 100 4.64 -0.13 -5.65
C ALA A 100 4.50 -1.32 -6.61
N VAL A 101 5.51 -1.54 -7.45
CA VAL A 101 5.63 -2.75 -8.27
C VAL A 101 6.73 -3.61 -7.67
N LEU A 102 6.37 -4.81 -7.25
CA LEU A 102 7.26 -5.81 -6.64
C LEU A 102 7.43 -6.95 -7.62
N SER A 103 8.66 -7.41 -7.85
CA SER A 103 8.91 -8.55 -8.75
C SER A 103 10.03 -9.46 -8.27
N THR A 104 9.99 -10.70 -8.73
CA THR A 104 11.00 -11.72 -8.47
C THR A 104 11.23 -12.60 -9.70
N THR A 105 12.48 -12.97 -9.94
CA THR A 105 12.84 -14.02 -10.91
C THR A 105 13.04 -15.39 -10.25
N ASP A 106 13.02 -15.44 -8.91
CA ASP A 106 13.09 -16.66 -8.10
C ASP A 106 11.78 -16.86 -7.33
N PRO A 107 10.93 -17.83 -7.69
CA PRO A 107 9.66 -18.07 -7.02
C PRO A 107 9.75 -18.49 -5.53
N SER A 108 10.95 -18.69 -5.00
CA SER A 108 11.20 -18.96 -3.57
C SER A 108 11.56 -17.71 -2.76
N ILE A 109 11.80 -16.58 -3.42
CA ILE A 109 12.22 -15.31 -2.81
C ILE A 109 11.28 -14.19 -3.27
N THR A 110 10.89 -13.30 -2.36
CA THR A 110 10.08 -12.11 -2.67
C THR A 110 10.75 -10.87 -2.10
N PRO A 111 10.63 -9.70 -2.76
CA PRO A 111 10.88 -8.45 -2.07
C PRO A 111 9.76 -8.19 -1.05
N ASP A 112 10.07 -7.39 -0.05
CA ASP A 112 9.12 -6.89 0.94
C ASP A 112 9.19 -5.34 0.99
N LEU A 113 8.05 -4.72 1.32
CA LEU A 113 7.89 -3.29 1.49
C LEU A 113 7.09 -3.08 2.77
N ASP A 114 7.78 -2.64 3.82
CA ASP A 114 7.21 -2.55 5.17
C ASP A 114 6.41 -1.26 5.33
N ASP A 115 6.98 -0.12 4.93
CA ASP A 115 6.34 1.18 5.03
C ASP A 115 6.68 2.13 3.89
N VAL A 116 5.78 3.08 3.65
CA VAL A 116 5.99 4.23 2.77
C VAL A 116 5.47 5.48 3.49
N ILE A 117 6.36 6.45 3.66
CA ILE A 117 6.07 7.72 4.33
C ILE A 117 6.19 8.84 3.31
N ILE A 118 5.11 9.59 3.11
CA ILE A 118 5.11 10.80 2.29
C ILE A 118 4.86 11.99 3.21
N SER A 119 5.77 12.97 3.19
CA SER A 119 5.69 14.15 4.06
C SER A 119 5.22 15.38 3.28
N THR A 120 4.46 16.24 3.93
CA THR A 120 4.14 17.60 3.48
C THR A 120 4.35 18.61 4.62
N GLY A 121 4.40 19.91 4.31
CA GLY A 121 4.44 20.99 5.31
C GLY A 121 3.09 21.27 5.98
N HIS A 122 2.03 20.56 5.59
CA HIS A 122 0.71 20.69 6.20
C HIS A 122 0.51 19.62 7.28
N ALA A 123 -0.04 20.00 8.43
CA ALA A 123 -0.32 19.04 9.48
C ALA A 123 -1.34 18.00 8.99
N PRO A 124 -1.12 16.70 9.26
CA PRO A 124 -2.10 15.69 8.89
C PRO A 124 -3.40 15.95 9.65
N VAL A 125 -4.53 15.95 8.92
CA VAL A 125 -5.86 15.90 9.52
C VAL A 125 -6.31 14.45 9.49
N ALA A 126 -6.65 13.91 10.65
CA ALA A 126 -7.11 12.53 10.77
C ALA A 126 -8.44 12.36 10.01
N VAL A 127 -8.47 11.47 9.02
CA VAL A 127 -9.69 11.14 8.25
C VAL A 127 -10.15 9.74 8.67
N PRO A 128 -11.44 9.52 8.99
CA PRO A 128 -11.97 8.19 9.29
C PRO A 128 -11.68 7.21 8.15
N ASP A 129 -11.33 5.98 8.52
CA ASP A 129 -11.21 4.90 7.53
C ASP A 129 -12.59 4.26 7.32
N SER A 130 -12.85 3.70 6.14
CA SER A 130 -14.13 3.05 5.87
C SER A 130 -13.94 1.74 5.14
N ILE A 131 -14.52 0.68 5.69
CA ILE A 131 -14.51 -0.66 5.10
C ILE A 131 -15.93 -0.97 4.66
N VAL A 132 -16.10 -1.36 3.40
CA VAL A 132 -17.38 -1.91 2.91
C VAL A 132 -17.37 -3.40 3.21
N VAL A 133 -18.23 -3.82 4.12
CA VAL A 133 -18.44 -5.24 4.42
C VAL A 133 -19.66 -5.70 3.62
N PRO A 134 -19.54 -6.68 2.71
CA PRO A 134 -20.61 -7.06 1.77
C PRO A 134 -21.96 -7.36 2.41
N GLU A 135 -21.97 -7.86 3.66
CA GLU A 135 -23.20 -8.19 4.39
C GLU A 135 -23.70 -7.08 5.34
N ASN A 136 -22.84 -6.15 5.77
CA ASN A 136 -23.18 -5.18 6.85
C ASN A 136 -23.12 -3.70 6.41
N GLY A 137 -22.85 -3.41 5.14
CA GLY A 137 -22.75 -2.03 4.64
C GLY A 137 -21.41 -1.35 4.99
N LEU A 138 -21.40 -0.01 4.96
CA LEU A 138 -20.21 0.79 5.24
C LEU A 138 -19.95 0.83 6.76
N THR A 139 -18.81 0.32 7.20
CA THR A 139 -18.33 0.48 8.57
C THR A 139 -17.24 1.55 8.59
N THR A 140 -17.50 2.66 9.29
CA THR A 140 -16.50 3.73 9.50
C THR A 140 -15.68 3.43 10.75
N LEU A 141 -14.37 3.27 10.59
CA LEU A 141 -13.43 3.20 11.69
C LEU A 141 -13.01 4.63 12.05
N PRO A 142 -13.23 5.08 13.31
CA PRO A 142 -12.78 6.39 13.73
C PRO A 142 -11.25 6.46 13.59
N ALA A 143 -10.76 7.60 13.11
CA ALA A 143 -9.33 7.80 12.98
C ALA A 143 -8.65 7.73 14.35
N SER A 144 -7.52 7.04 14.45
CA SER A 144 -6.69 7.02 15.66
C SER A 144 -5.81 8.27 15.68
N GLY A 145 -6.23 9.27 16.46
CA GLY A 145 -5.53 10.53 16.71
C GLY A 145 -6.32 11.41 17.68
N PRO A 146 -5.70 12.40 18.33
CA PRO A 146 -6.37 13.28 19.29
C PRO A 146 -7.52 14.09 18.67
#